data_AF-A0A6J4QIL6-F1
#
_entry.id   AF-A0A6J4QIL6-F1
#
_cell.length_a   1.000
_cell.length_b   1.000
_cell.length_c   1.000
_cell.angle_alpha   90.00
_cell.angle_beta   90.00
_cell.angle_gamma   90.00
#
_symmetry.space_group_name_H-M   'P 1'
#
loop_
_entity.id
_entity.type
_entity.pdbx_description
1 polymer ?
#
loop_
_entity_poly.entity_id
_entity_poly.type
_entity_poly.pdbx_seq_one_letter_code
_entity_poly.pdbx_strand_id
1 'polypeptide(L)'
;MQILDERWRRITDRERALLERLAGFLEDFGSPSDDVSLVRQKLVDIEELFLLVIVGEFNSGKSAFINALLGEDELSREGVTPTTDRITVLRYGEQPAERERREGVLEKEYPNDFLREVAIVDTPGTNAIIRHHEELSRGFVPRSDLVLFVTSSDRPFTESEREYLELIRDWGKKIVLVVNKVDLLREDEDRDTVRLFVEEGVNSMLGLKPPIFFVSAYLASKAKLAGPGVESDALMGASGFEELERYVRDLLDEEGRVRLKLESPLGVVEELVRRYGLAVDERVSLLEDDFKMSENVESQLELYKEDMKRDFEARMSEIENIILTMNERGDEWFEENIRLANVRELI
;
A
#
# COMPACT_ATOMS: atom_id res chain seq x y z
N MET A 1 -25.58 -8.02 23.68
CA MET A 1 -24.14 -8.10 23.97
C MET A 1 -23.50 -9.40 23.50
N GLN A 2 -23.87 -10.60 23.97
CA GLN A 2 -23.23 -11.88 23.53
C GLN A 2 -23.26 -12.17 22.01
N ILE A 3 -24.32 -11.76 21.31
CA ILE A 3 -24.52 -12.06 19.88
C ILE A 3 -23.57 -11.22 18.98
N LEU A 4 -23.25 -9.98 19.38
CA LEU A 4 -22.30 -9.14 18.67
C LEU A 4 -20.89 -9.69 18.81
N ASP A 5 -20.52 -10.16 20.01
CA ASP A 5 -19.23 -10.77 20.32
C ASP A 5 -18.99 -12.09 19.56
N GLU A 6 -20.00 -12.97 19.46
CA GLU A 6 -19.89 -14.22 18.70
C GLU A 6 -19.87 -14.00 17.18
N ARG A 7 -20.60 -13.00 16.68
CA ARG A 7 -20.56 -12.63 15.27
C ARG A 7 -19.23 -11.99 14.92
N TRP A 8 -18.74 -11.10 15.78
CA TRP A 8 -17.42 -10.49 15.69
C TRP A 8 -16.34 -11.56 15.59
N ARG A 9 -16.28 -12.46 16.58
CA ARG A 9 -15.29 -13.55 16.62
C ARG A 9 -15.28 -14.38 15.34
N ARG A 10 -16.46 -14.74 14.81
CA ARG A 10 -16.57 -15.48 13.55
C ARG A 10 -16.06 -14.71 12.33
N ILE A 11 -16.31 -13.40 12.26
CA ILE A 11 -15.83 -12.57 11.15
C ILE A 11 -14.32 -12.40 11.27
N THR A 12 -13.82 -12.08 12.46
CA THR A 12 -12.39 -11.95 12.76
C THR A 12 -11.62 -13.24 12.45
N ASP A 13 -12.13 -14.42 12.84
CA ASP A 13 -11.50 -15.71 12.54
C ASP A 13 -11.45 -15.98 11.03
N ARG A 14 -12.51 -15.62 10.29
CA ARG A 14 -12.53 -15.74 8.83
C ARG A 14 -11.54 -14.79 8.17
N GLU A 15 -11.46 -13.56 8.64
CA GLU A 15 -10.55 -12.56 8.11
C GLU A 15 -9.09 -12.93 8.37
N ARG A 16 -8.79 -13.43 9.57
CA ARG A 16 -7.49 -14.02 9.92
C ARG A 16 -7.11 -15.12 8.94
N ALA A 17 -7.99 -16.09 8.71
CA ALA A 17 -7.70 -17.20 7.79
C ALA A 17 -7.44 -16.71 6.34
N LEU A 18 -8.11 -15.64 5.90
CA LEU A 18 -7.87 -15.04 4.57
C LEU A 18 -6.54 -14.31 4.50
N LEU A 19 -6.19 -13.52 5.53
CA LEU A 19 -4.92 -12.83 5.62
C LEU A 19 -3.74 -13.80 5.71
N GLU A 20 -3.87 -14.91 6.45
CA GLU A 20 -2.86 -15.97 6.50
C GLU A 20 -2.65 -16.61 5.12
N ARG A 21 -3.73 -16.89 4.39
CA ARG A 21 -3.64 -17.39 3.01
C ARG A 21 -2.96 -16.41 2.07
N LEU A 22 -3.26 -15.12 2.20
CA LEU A 22 -2.62 -14.07 1.39
C LEU A 22 -1.12 -13.98 1.70
N ALA A 23 -0.74 -13.99 2.99
CA ALA A 23 0.66 -13.96 3.38
C ALA A 23 1.43 -15.17 2.81
N GLY A 24 0.86 -16.38 2.89
CA GLY A 24 1.46 -17.57 2.28
C GLY A 24 1.60 -17.46 0.75
N PHE A 25 0.59 -16.93 0.06
CA PHE A 25 0.67 -16.68 -1.38
C PHE A 25 1.79 -15.70 -1.74
N LEU A 26 1.91 -14.58 -1.00
CA LEU A 26 2.96 -13.58 -1.25
C LEU A 26 4.37 -14.16 -1.03
N GLU A 27 4.54 -15.00 -0.02
CA GLU A 27 5.81 -15.72 0.22
C GLU A 27 6.15 -16.66 -0.94
N ASP A 28 5.19 -17.49 -1.37
CA ASP A 28 5.38 -18.44 -2.47
C ASP A 28 5.57 -17.74 -3.82
N PHE A 29 4.95 -16.57 -4.03
CA PHE A 29 5.08 -15.77 -5.26
C PHE A 29 6.46 -15.08 -5.38
N GLY A 30 7.19 -14.96 -4.27
CA GLY A 30 8.46 -14.24 -4.18
C GLY A 30 8.29 -12.73 -4.09
N SER A 31 7.22 -12.27 -3.44
CA SER A 31 6.98 -10.84 -3.17
C SER A 31 8.06 -10.25 -2.23
N PRO A 32 8.27 -8.91 -2.24
CA PRO A 32 9.13 -8.26 -1.27
C PRO A 32 8.72 -8.58 0.18
N SER A 33 9.72 -8.72 1.06
CA SER A 33 9.51 -9.02 2.48
C SER A 33 8.59 -8.03 3.18
N ASP A 34 8.57 -6.78 2.72
CA ASP A 34 7.80 -5.70 3.31
C ASP A 34 6.29 -5.92 3.13
N ASP A 35 5.86 -6.41 1.96
CA ASP A 35 4.44 -6.67 1.68
C ASP A 35 3.94 -7.86 2.53
N VAL A 36 4.76 -8.91 2.67
CA VAL A 36 4.45 -10.04 3.56
C VAL A 36 4.36 -9.57 5.01
N SER A 37 5.32 -8.74 5.44
CA SER A 37 5.37 -8.18 6.79
C SER A 37 4.16 -7.29 7.07
N LEU A 38 3.69 -6.54 6.07
CA LEU A 38 2.49 -5.71 6.17
C LEU A 38 1.24 -6.55 6.41
N VAL A 39 1.03 -7.65 5.67
CA VAL A 39 -0.11 -8.55 5.87
C VAL A 39 -0.02 -9.24 7.23
N ARG A 40 1.17 -9.68 7.64
CA ARG A 40 1.39 -10.26 8.97
C ARG A 40 1.13 -9.27 10.10
N GLN A 41 1.50 -8.01 9.92
CA GLN A 41 1.20 -6.97 10.89
C GLN A 41 -0.31 -6.74 11.01
N LYS A 42 -1.06 -6.84 9.91
CA LYS A 42 -2.53 -6.74 9.93
C LYS A 42 -3.21 -7.85 10.72
N LEU A 43 -2.65 -9.07 10.71
CA LEU A 43 -3.12 -10.17 11.56
C LEU A 43 -3.02 -9.86 13.05
N VAL A 44 -1.98 -9.12 13.45
CA VAL A 44 -1.77 -8.68 14.84
C VAL A 44 -2.69 -7.50 15.16
N ASP A 45 -2.74 -6.50 14.27
CA ASP A 45 -3.46 -5.25 14.49
C ASP A 45 -4.97 -5.43 14.64
N ILE A 46 -5.57 -6.48 14.07
CA ILE A 46 -7.00 -6.82 14.18
C ILE A 46 -7.46 -6.98 15.63
N GLU A 47 -6.57 -7.41 16.53
CA GLU A 47 -6.88 -7.60 17.96
C GLU A 47 -6.42 -6.42 18.83
N GLU A 48 -5.74 -5.42 18.24
CA GLU A 48 -5.31 -4.22 18.95
C GLU A 48 -6.41 -3.14 18.99
N LEU A 49 -6.22 -2.14 19.86
CA LEU A 49 -7.09 -0.96 19.95
C LEU A 49 -7.23 -0.27 18.58
N PHE A 50 -8.31 0.49 18.43
CA PHE A 50 -8.55 1.29 17.24
C PHE A 50 -7.42 2.32 17.06
N LEU A 51 -6.80 2.37 15.89
CA LEU A 51 -5.65 3.24 15.62
C LEU A 51 -6.08 4.48 14.82
N LEU A 52 -6.13 5.63 15.51
CA LEU A 52 -6.40 6.94 14.93
C LEU A 52 -5.08 7.63 14.58
N VAL A 53 -4.78 7.79 13.29
CA VAL A 53 -3.55 8.47 12.85
C VAL A 53 -3.88 9.90 12.46
N ILE A 54 -3.14 10.86 13.01
CA ILE A 54 -3.30 12.28 12.73
C ILE A 54 -2.09 12.76 11.93
N VAL A 55 -2.36 13.24 10.73
CA VAL A 55 -1.34 13.68 9.78
C VAL A 55 -1.59 15.12 9.37
N GLY A 56 -0.55 15.84 8.99
CA GLY A 56 -0.62 17.25 8.60
C GLY A 56 0.77 17.85 8.51
N GLU A 57 0.94 18.92 7.74
CA GLU A 57 2.23 19.62 7.64
C GLU A 57 2.67 20.18 9.00
N PHE A 58 3.97 20.46 9.12
CA PHE A 58 4.46 21.26 10.25
C PHE A 58 3.71 22.59 10.31
N ASN A 59 3.34 23.03 11.52
CA ASN A 59 2.56 24.24 11.75
C ASN A 59 1.12 24.21 11.15
N SER A 60 0.56 23.04 10.80
CA SER A 60 -0.89 22.90 10.52
C SER A 60 -1.77 23.05 11.77
N GLY A 61 -1.16 23.05 12.97
CA GLY A 61 -1.85 23.07 14.25
C GLY A 61 -2.32 21.68 14.72
N LYS A 62 -1.68 20.61 14.22
CA LYS A 62 -1.91 19.22 14.62
C LYS A 62 -1.78 18.98 16.14
N SER A 63 -0.74 19.48 16.80
CA SER A 63 -0.58 19.32 18.26
C SER A 63 -1.69 20.04 19.02
N ALA A 64 -2.01 21.28 18.64
CA ALA A 64 -3.15 22.02 19.20
C ALA A 64 -4.48 21.30 18.97
N PHE A 65 -4.66 20.67 17.81
CA PHE A 65 -5.82 19.86 17.49
C PHE A 65 -5.94 18.61 18.39
N ILE A 66 -4.84 17.88 18.61
CA ILE A 66 -4.79 16.73 19.52
C ILE A 66 -5.16 17.14 20.94
N ASN A 67 -4.56 18.22 21.41
CA ASN A 67 -4.80 18.81 22.71
C ASN A 67 -6.28 19.19 22.88
N ALA A 68 -6.85 19.91 21.90
CA ALA A 68 -8.27 20.24 21.88
C ALA A 68 -9.17 19.00 21.83
N LEU A 69 -8.80 17.94 21.09
CA LEU A 69 -9.57 16.69 21.00
C LEU A 69 -9.60 15.96 22.35
N LEU A 70 -8.46 15.88 23.04
CA LEU A 70 -8.34 15.24 24.34
C LEU A 70 -8.87 16.12 25.49
N GLY A 71 -9.04 17.42 25.25
CA GLY A 71 -9.48 18.39 26.25
C GLY A 71 -8.36 18.81 27.21
N GLU A 72 -7.12 18.84 26.73
CA GLU A 72 -5.91 18.96 27.54
C GLU A 72 -4.93 19.93 26.87
N ASP A 73 -4.27 20.80 27.62
CA ASP A 73 -3.52 21.94 27.02
C ASP A 73 -2.04 21.62 26.69
N GLU A 74 -1.43 20.62 27.34
CA GLU A 74 0.04 20.39 27.26
C GLU A 74 0.46 18.95 26.86
N LEU A 75 -0.46 18.12 26.38
CA LEU A 75 -0.20 16.70 26.10
C LEU A 75 0.76 16.50 24.90
N SER A 76 0.51 17.23 23.82
CA SER A 76 1.42 17.39 22.69
C SER A 76 1.98 18.82 22.73
N ARG A 77 3.26 19.00 23.09
CA ARG A 77 3.87 20.32 23.27
C ARG A 77 3.92 21.09 21.95
N GLU A 78 3.36 22.30 21.93
CA GLU A 78 3.54 23.25 20.83
C GLU A 78 5.00 23.69 20.74
N GLY A 79 5.70 23.31 19.67
CA GLY A 79 7.02 23.85 19.37
C GLY A 79 7.03 24.75 18.15
N VAL A 80 7.61 25.94 18.30
CA VAL A 80 7.94 26.87 17.21
C VAL A 80 9.21 26.42 16.44
N THR A 81 9.89 25.39 16.94
CA THR A 81 10.98 24.63 16.31
C THR A 81 10.49 23.23 15.91
N PRO A 82 11.16 22.50 14.98
CA PRO A 82 10.72 21.16 14.55
C PRO A 82 10.57 20.26 15.78
N THR A 83 9.34 20.05 16.23
CA THR A 83 9.07 19.40 17.52
C THR A 83 8.66 17.94 17.35
N THR A 84 8.34 17.55 16.12
CA THR A 84 7.91 16.20 15.78
C THR A 84 8.78 15.68 14.64
N ASP A 85 10.09 15.56 14.89
CA ASP A 85 10.96 14.70 14.06
C ASP A 85 10.74 13.21 14.38
N ARG A 86 9.79 12.90 15.27
CA ARG A 86 9.56 11.58 15.86
C ARG A 86 8.07 11.28 15.95
N ILE A 87 7.66 10.05 15.64
CA ILE A 87 6.28 9.61 15.82
C ILE A 87 5.96 9.51 17.31
N THR A 88 4.81 10.02 17.72
CA THR A 88 4.30 9.86 19.09
C THR A 88 3.02 9.03 19.09
N VAL A 89 2.95 8.02 19.94
CA VAL A 89 1.76 7.18 20.14
C VAL A 89 1.19 7.47 21.52
N LEU A 90 -0.03 7.99 21.56
CA LEU A 90 -0.80 8.29 22.77
C LEU A 90 -1.74 7.12 23.07
N ARG A 91 -1.66 6.57 24.28
CA ARG A 91 -2.49 5.46 24.75
C ARG A 91 -3.02 5.76 26.15
N TYR A 92 -4.05 5.01 26.55
CA TYR A 92 -4.51 5.06 27.93
C TYR A 92 -3.47 4.48 28.88
N GLY A 93 -3.25 5.19 29.99
CA GLY A 93 -2.63 4.64 31.19
C GLY A 93 -3.22 5.29 32.42
N GLU A 94 -3.23 4.56 33.55
CA GLU A 94 -3.75 5.09 34.81
C GLU A 94 -2.93 6.27 35.34
N GLN A 95 -1.66 6.36 34.94
CA GLN A 95 -0.75 7.44 35.29
C GLN A 95 -0.01 7.93 34.04
N PRO A 96 0.28 9.23 33.94
CA PRO A 96 1.11 9.76 32.87
C PRO A 96 2.48 9.09 32.85
N ALA A 97 2.85 8.49 31.73
CA ALA A 97 4.16 7.87 31.53
C ALA A 97 4.65 8.09 30.10
N GLU A 98 5.96 8.23 29.93
CA GLU A 98 6.59 8.35 28.63
C GLU A 98 7.68 7.28 28.48
N ARG A 99 7.70 6.60 27.33
CA ARG A 99 8.66 5.54 27.03
C ARG A 99 9.13 5.66 25.59
N GLU A 100 10.43 5.54 25.40
CA GLU A 100 11.01 5.46 24.07
C GLU A 100 11.03 4.00 23.60
N ARG A 101 10.38 3.73 22.47
CA ARG A 101 10.40 2.42 21.81
C ARG A 101 11.57 2.38 20.82
N ARG A 102 11.92 1.17 20.38
CA ARG A 102 12.80 0.96 19.21
C ARG A 102 12.26 1.75 18.00
N GLU A 103 13.14 2.14 17.10
CA GLU A 103 12.81 2.87 15.85
C GLU A 103 12.35 4.33 16.04
N GLY A 104 12.70 4.97 17.16
CA GLY A 104 12.49 6.41 17.34
C GLY A 104 11.05 6.81 17.68
N VAL A 105 10.15 5.85 17.91
CA VAL A 105 8.77 6.09 18.33
C VAL A 105 8.70 6.41 19.83
N LEU A 106 8.00 7.49 20.19
CA LEU A 106 7.71 7.88 21.58
C LEU A 106 6.32 7.39 21.96
N GLU A 107 6.20 6.61 23.02
CA GLU A 107 4.92 6.15 23.56
C GLU A 107 4.59 6.93 24.82
N LYS A 108 3.40 7.54 24.84
CA LYS A 108 2.89 8.35 25.94
C LYS A 108 1.59 7.73 26.45
N GLU A 109 1.57 7.41 27.72
CA GLU A 109 0.39 6.94 28.43
C GLU A 109 -0.26 8.11 29.16
N TYR A 110 -1.58 8.23 29.11
CA TYR A 110 -2.32 9.30 29.78
C TYR A 110 -3.72 8.87 30.22
N PRO A 111 -4.21 9.33 31.39
CA PRO A 111 -5.52 8.94 31.92
C PRO A 111 -6.66 9.73 31.24
N ASN A 112 -6.95 9.41 29.98
CA ASN A 112 -8.08 9.98 29.24
C ASN A 112 -9.04 8.89 28.75
N ASP A 113 -10.34 9.08 28.95
CA ASP A 113 -11.34 8.06 28.63
C ASP A 113 -11.43 7.76 27.12
N PHE A 114 -11.18 8.75 26.25
CA PHE A 114 -11.11 8.53 24.80
C PHE A 114 -9.97 7.55 24.45
N LEU A 115 -8.85 7.64 25.16
CA LEU A 115 -7.68 6.79 24.92
C LEU A 115 -7.85 5.34 25.39
N ARG A 116 -8.89 5.03 26.18
CA ARG A 116 -9.18 3.64 26.62
C ARG A 116 -9.53 2.74 25.45
N GLU A 117 -10.09 3.37 24.42
CA GLU A 117 -10.72 2.73 23.28
C GLU A 117 -9.96 2.97 21.97
N VAL A 118 -9.17 4.04 21.94
CA VAL A 118 -8.47 4.55 20.76
C VAL A 118 -7.01 4.83 21.11
N ALA A 119 -6.08 4.34 20.30
CA ALA A 119 -4.71 4.80 20.31
C ALA A 119 -4.55 5.91 19.26
N ILE A 120 -3.99 7.06 19.64
CA ILE A 120 -3.75 8.17 18.73
C ILE A 120 -2.27 8.16 18.31
N VAL A 121 -2.00 8.26 17.02
CA VAL A 121 -0.65 8.42 16.48
C VAL A 121 -0.50 9.83 15.93
N ASP A 122 0.39 10.61 16.54
CA ASP A 122 0.83 11.90 16.02
C ASP A 122 2.06 11.67 15.14
N THR A 123 1.91 11.92 13.84
CA THR A 123 3.00 11.74 12.88
C THR A 123 3.83 13.02 12.75
N PRO A 124 5.11 12.94 12.33
CA PRO A 124 5.86 14.11 11.86
C PRO A 124 5.13 14.94 10.80
N GLY A 125 5.60 16.16 10.53
CA GLY A 125 5.06 16.97 9.43
C GLY A 125 5.18 16.25 8.08
N THR A 126 4.23 16.42 7.17
CA THR A 126 4.26 15.82 5.81
C THR A 126 5.62 16.02 5.10
N ASN A 127 6.24 17.21 5.20
CA ASN A 127 7.58 17.48 4.66
C ASN A 127 8.69 16.59 5.24
N ALA A 128 8.60 16.22 6.51
CA ALA A 128 9.55 15.29 7.13
C ALA A 128 9.24 13.87 6.68
N ILE A 129 7.96 13.48 6.66
CA ILE A 129 7.56 12.13 6.27
C ILE A 129 7.92 11.82 4.82
N ILE A 130 7.69 12.76 3.90
CA ILE A 130 8.01 12.61 2.47
C ILE A 130 9.51 12.46 2.29
N ARG A 131 10.35 13.30 2.93
CA ARG A 131 11.81 13.15 2.83
C ARG A 131 12.33 11.82 3.37
N HIS A 132 11.57 11.16 4.24
CA HIS A 132 11.84 9.81 4.75
C HIS A 132 11.06 8.71 4.02
N HIS A 133 10.71 8.93 2.74
CA HIS A 133 9.87 8.14 1.79
C HIS A 133 9.65 6.62 2.01
N GLU A 134 10.52 5.89 2.72
CA GLU A 134 10.42 4.44 2.90
C GLU A 134 9.92 3.95 4.26
N GLU A 135 10.28 4.56 5.40
CA GLU A 135 10.02 3.93 6.71
C GLU A 135 8.65 4.29 7.30
N LEU A 136 8.23 5.55 7.16
CA LEU A 136 7.04 6.09 7.84
C LEU A 136 5.74 5.89 7.03
N SER A 137 5.85 5.97 5.71
CA SER A 137 4.80 5.64 4.74
C SER A 137 4.36 4.16 4.84
N ARG A 138 5.29 3.27 5.19
CA ARG A 138 5.06 1.83 5.36
C ARG A 138 4.62 1.43 6.78
N GLY A 139 4.98 2.22 7.79
CA GLY A 139 4.74 1.90 9.20
C GLY A 139 3.31 2.12 9.68
N PHE A 140 2.78 3.35 9.62
CA PHE A 140 1.59 3.72 10.41
C PHE A 140 0.33 4.02 9.61
N VAL A 141 0.43 4.61 8.42
CA VAL A 141 -0.73 4.85 7.55
C VAL A 141 -1.40 3.54 7.11
N PRO A 142 -0.66 2.51 6.64
CA PRO A 142 -1.28 1.23 6.31
C PRO A 142 -1.91 0.59 7.53
N ARG A 143 -1.32 0.81 8.73
CA ARG A 143 -1.82 0.31 10.02
C ARG A 143 -3.06 1.03 10.53
N SER A 144 -3.26 2.30 10.17
CA SER A 144 -4.37 3.14 10.61
C SER A 144 -5.75 2.56 10.28
N ASP A 145 -6.70 2.80 11.19
CA ASP A 145 -8.12 2.49 11.00
C ASP A 145 -8.91 3.74 10.57
N LEU A 146 -8.45 4.92 10.98
CA LEU A 146 -8.93 6.22 10.53
C LEU A 146 -7.76 7.20 10.44
N VAL A 147 -7.74 7.99 9.38
CA VAL A 147 -6.79 9.09 9.19
C VAL A 147 -7.52 10.42 9.36
N LEU A 148 -7.08 11.23 10.33
CA LEU A 148 -7.44 12.66 10.40
C LEU A 148 -6.34 13.46 9.71
N PHE A 149 -6.68 14.06 8.58
CA PHE A 149 -5.76 14.91 7.84
C PHE A 149 -5.99 16.37 8.23
N VAL A 150 -5.06 16.95 8.98
CA VAL A 150 -5.09 18.32 9.48
C VAL A 150 -4.28 19.22 8.57
N THR A 151 -4.94 20.18 7.91
CA THR A 151 -4.31 21.22 7.09
C THR A 151 -4.67 22.60 7.62
N SER A 152 -3.87 23.61 7.32
CA SER A 152 -4.08 24.98 7.80
C SER A 152 -4.93 25.80 6.83
N SER A 153 -5.87 26.60 7.32
CA SER A 153 -6.77 27.39 6.47
C SER A 153 -6.06 28.52 5.70
N ASP A 154 -4.90 29.00 6.16
CA ASP A 154 -4.10 30.01 5.47
C ASP A 154 -3.33 29.44 4.28
N ARG A 155 -2.95 28.17 4.33
CA ARG A 155 -2.18 27.45 3.30
C ARG A 155 -2.67 26.01 3.15
N PRO A 156 -3.90 25.81 2.65
CA PRO A 156 -4.44 24.48 2.45
C PRO A 156 -3.74 23.77 1.27
N PHE A 157 -3.45 22.49 1.43
CA PHE A 157 -2.89 21.62 0.38
C PHE A 157 -1.61 22.14 -0.24
N THR A 158 -0.58 22.29 0.59
CA THR A 158 0.80 22.43 0.10
C THR A 158 1.21 21.21 -0.73
N GLU A 159 2.23 21.33 -1.57
CA GLU A 159 2.68 20.24 -2.47
C GLU A 159 2.92 18.93 -1.71
N SER A 160 3.56 18.99 -0.54
CA SER A 160 3.76 17.84 0.32
C SER A 160 2.45 17.25 0.87
N GLU A 161 1.49 18.09 1.26
CA GLU A 161 0.17 17.59 1.69
C GLU A 161 -0.56 16.85 0.57
N ARG A 162 -0.43 17.31 -0.68
CA ARG A 162 -1.03 16.66 -1.86
C ARG A 162 -0.40 15.29 -2.14
N GLU A 163 0.92 15.25 -2.22
CA GLU A 163 1.67 13.99 -2.42
C GLU A 163 1.33 12.97 -1.32
N TYR A 164 1.20 13.44 -0.08
CA TYR A 164 0.86 12.56 1.04
C TYR A 164 -0.59 12.06 0.99
N LEU A 165 -1.55 12.89 0.58
CA LEU A 165 -2.93 12.49 0.40
C LEU A 165 -3.07 11.44 -0.71
N GLU A 166 -2.37 11.61 -1.83
CA GLU A 166 -2.33 10.61 -2.91
C GLU A 166 -1.78 9.27 -2.42
N LEU A 167 -0.73 9.30 -1.59
CA LEU A 167 -0.16 8.09 -0.99
C LEU A 167 -1.16 7.37 -0.07
N ILE A 168 -1.90 8.09 0.78
CA ILE A 168 -2.90 7.47 1.69
C ILE A 168 -4.09 6.90 0.89
N ARG A 169 -4.52 7.60 -0.17
CA ARG A 169 -5.66 7.22 -1.03
C ARG A 169 -5.52 5.78 -1.53
N ASP A 170 -4.33 5.42 -1.99
CA ASP A 170 -4.07 4.11 -2.58
C ASP A 170 -4.23 2.95 -1.58
N TRP A 171 -4.21 3.22 -0.27
CA TRP A 171 -4.47 2.22 0.77
C TRP A 171 -5.97 2.02 1.10
N GLY A 172 -6.87 2.77 0.46
CA GLY A 172 -8.31 2.66 0.67
C GLY A 172 -8.78 3.04 2.08
N LYS A 173 -7.98 3.83 2.81
CA LYS A 173 -8.31 4.22 4.19
C LYS A 173 -9.40 5.28 4.23
N LYS A 174 -10.20 5.24 5.29
CA LYS A 174 -11.14 6.32 5.58
C LYS A 174 -10.36 7.55 6.02
N ILE A 175 -10.55 8.66 5.30
CA ILE A 175 -9.92 9.94 5.57
C ILE A 175 -11.00 10.93 6.02
N VAL A 176 -10.71 11.69 7.07
CA VAL A 176 -11.49 12.86 7.48
C VAL A 176 -10.56 14.06 7.40
N LEU A 177 -11.00 15.09 6.69
CA LEU A 177 -10.22 16.30 6.50
C LEU A 177 -10.60 17.33 7.56
N VAL A 178 -9.59 17.94 8.16
CA VAL A 178 -9.71 18.99 9.18
C VAL A 178 -8.94 20.21 8.69
N VAL A 179 -9.66 21.25 8.30
CA VAL A 179 -9.10 22.56 7.96
C VAL A 179 -9.06 23.40 9.24
N ASN A 180 -7.89 23.51 9.83
CA ASN A 180 -7.66 24.18 11.11
C ASN A 180 -7.35 25.68 10.93
N LYS A 181 -7.36 26.43 12.03
CA LYS A 181 -7.06 27.88 12.10
C LYS A 181 -8.07 28.81 11.41
N VAL A 182 -9.33 28.39 11.33
CA VAL A 182 -10.41 29.21 10.73
C VAL A 182 -10.65 30.53 11.45
N ASP A 183 -10.15 30.68 12.68
CA ASP A 183 -10.12 31.93 13.43
C ASP A 183 -9.23 33.02 12.78
N LEU A 184 -8.29 32.63 11.92
CA LEU A 184 -7.47 33.56 11.13
C LEU A 184 -8.26 34.18 9.97
N LEU A 185 -9.34 33.53 9.53
CA LEU A 185 -10.22 34.01 8.47
C LEU A 185 -11.25 34.99 9.07
N ARG A 186 -11.03 36.28 8.79
CA ARG A 186 -11.78 37.39 9.39
C ARG A 186 -13.11 37.67 8.69
N GLU A 187 -13.15 37.49 7.37
CA GLU A 187 -14.32 37.78 6.55
C GLU A 187 -14.99 36.47 6.12
N ASP A 188 -16.33 36.47 6.04
CA ASP A 188 -17.09 35.28 5.62
C ASP A 188 -16.77 34.90 4.16
N GLU A 189 -16.46 35.88 3.31
CA GLU A 189 -16.03 35.65 1.91
C GLU A 189 -14.71 34.86 1.83
N ASP A 190 -13.75 35.13 2.73
CA ASP A 190 -12.50 34.37 2.80
C ASP A 190 -12.76 32.91 3.19
N ARG A 191 -13.70 32.68 4.12
CA ARG A 191 -14.09 31.34 4.57
C ARG A 191 -14.73 30.54 3.45
N ASP A 192 -15.63 31.16 2.69
CA ASP A 192 -16.29 30.51 1.55
C ASP A 192 -15.29 30.22 0.43
N THR A 193 -14.34 31.13 0.19
CA THR A 193 -13.27 30.93 -0.81
C THR A 193 -12.37 29.76 -0.44
N VAL A 194 -11.90 29.70 0.81
CA VAL A 194 -11.08 28.59 1.30
C VAL A 194 -11.87 27.28 1.26
N ARG A 195 -13.17 27.31 1.61
CA ARG A 195 -14.03 26.13 1.55
C ARG A 195 -14.13 25.55 0.15
N LEU A 196 -14.44 26.40 -0.84
CA LEU A 196 -14.54 25.98 -2.23
C LEU A 196 -13.21 25.45 -2.74
N PHE A 197 -12.10 26.14 -2.47
CA PHE A 197 -10.76 25.69 -2.85
C PHE A 197 -10.43 24.32 -2.27
N VAL A 198 -10.77 24.08 -0.99
CA VAL A 198 -10.52 22.81 -0.32
C VAL A 198 -11.40 21.70 -0.93
N GLU A 199 -12.69 21.94 -1.09
CA GLU A 199 -13.63 20.96 -1.66
C GLU A 199 -13.25 20.54 -3.09
N GLU A 200 -12.85 21.49 -3.94
CA GLU A 200 -12.36 21.22 -5.29
C GLU A 200 -11.01 20.49 -5.29
N GLY A 201 -10.08 20.93 -4.43
CA GLY A 201 -8.76 20.32 -4.27
C GLY A 201 -8.85 18.84 -3.89
N VAL A 202 -9.66 18.52 -2.89
CA VAL A 202 -9.88 17.14 -2.44
C VAL A 202 -10.50 16.28 -3.54
N ASN A 203 -11.55 16.79 -4.19
CA ASN A 203 -12.26 16.02 -5.21
C ASN A 203 -11.35 15.69 -6.41
N SER A 204 -10.46 16.61 -6.78
CA SER A 204 -9.48 16.39 -7.86
C SER A 204 -8.36 15.39 -7.49
N MET A 205 -7.87 15.40 -6.25
CA MET A 205 -6.76 14.54 -5.80
C MET A 205 -7.22 13.13 -5.42
N LEU A 206 -8.31 13.04 -4.65
CA LEU A 206 -8.78 11.77 -4.09
C LEU A 206 -9.79 11.05 -4.97
N GLY A 207 -10.48 11.76 -5.87
CA GLY A 207 -11.65 11.20 -6.58
C GLY A 207 -12.79 10.80 -5.63
N LEU A 208 -12.72 11.25 -4.37
CA LEU A 208 -13.62 10.93 -3.28
C LEU A 208 -14.04 12.23 -2.59
N LYS A 209 -15.17 12.19 -1.88
CA LYS A 209 -15.67 13.29 -1.04
C LYS A 209 -15.58 12.88 0.44
N PRO A 210 -14.39 12.95 1.07
CA PRO A 210 -14.27 12.74 2.50
C PRO A 210 -15.04 13.83 3.25
N PRO A 211 -15.49 13.58 4.49
CA PRO A 211 -15.99 14.60 5.39
C PRO A 211 -14.92 15.69 5.63
N ILE A 212 -15.33 16.95 5.55
CA ILE A 212 -14.44 18.11 5.72
C ILE A 212 -14.98 18.98 6.85
N PHE A 213 -14.14 19.23 7.85
CA PHE A 213 -14.47 20.07 9.00
C PHE A 213 -13.58 21.30 9.04
N PHE A 214 -14.20 22.46 9.23
CA PHE A 214 -13.53 23.75 9.34
C PHE A 214 -13.51 24.13 10.82
N VAL A 215 -12.32 24.10 11.44
CA VAL A 215 -12.18 24.21 12.89
C VAL A 215 -11.13 25.22 13.33
N SER A 216 -11.26 25.70 14.56
CA SER A 216 -10.21 26.38 15.30
C SER A 216 -9.90 25.60 16.57
N ALA A 217 -8.83 24.81 16.53
CA ALA A 217 -8.32 24.11 17.71
C ALA A 217 -7.97 25.08 18.85
N TYR A 218 -7.53 26.30 18.51
CA TYR A 218 -7.22 27.36 19.47
C TYR A 218 -8.46 27.81 20.24
N LEU A 219 -9.54 28.17 19.54
CA LEU A 219 -10.79 28.58 20.20
C LEU A 219 -11.42 27.43 21.00
N ALA A 220 -11.33 26.19 20.48
CA ALA A 220 -11.81 25.00 21.18
C ALA A 220 -11.05 24.74 22.48
N SER A 221 -9.71 24.82 22.47
CA SER A 221 -8.91 24.70 23.71
C SER A 221 -9.29 25.78 24.72
N LYS A 222 -9.38 27.04 24.27
CA LYS A 222 -9.80 28.16 25.13
C LYS A 222 -11.18 27.94 25.74
N ALA A 223 -12.15 27.41 24.98
CA ALA A 223 -13.47 27.07 25.47
C ALA A 223 -13.41 26.01 26.57
N LYS A 224 -12.65 24.93 26.36
CA LYS A 224 -12.50 23.83 27.33
C LYS A 224 -11.81 24.29 28.62
N LEU A 225 -10.82 25.18 28.52
CA LEU A 225 -10.12 25.77 29.67
C LEU A 225 -10.98 26.76 30.46
N ALA A 226 -11.85 27.53 29.79
CA ALA A 226 -12.73 28.50 30.45
C ALA A 226 -13.76 27.84 31.38
N GLY A 227 -14.00 26.54 31.22
CA GLY A 227 -15.01 25.78 31.96
C GLY A 227 -16.45 26.10 31.51
N PRO A 228 -17.47 25.41 32.07
CA PRO A 228 -18.85 25.55 31.61
C PRO A 228 -19.37 26.98 31.79
N GLY A 229 -19.87 27.60 30.72
CA GLY A 229 -20.44 28.95 30.76
C GLY A 229 -20.66 29.55 29.39
N VAL A 230 -21.34 30.70 29.35
CA VAL A 230 -21.76 31.39 28.11
C VAL A 230 -20.57 31.73 27.20
N GLU A 231 -19.42 32.10 27.79
CA GLU A 231 -18.20 32.38 27.02
C GLU A 231 -17.63 31.10 26.39
N SER A 232 -17.63 29.99 27.12
CA SER A 232 -17.18 28.69 26.61
C SER A 232 -18.09 28.20 25.48
N ASP A 233 -19.41 28.30 25.64
CA ASP A 233 -20.38 27.91 24.61
C ASP A 233 -20.20 28.75 23.33
N ALA A 234 -19.98 30.05 23.46
CA ALA A 234 -19.73 30.94 22.33
C ALA A 234 -18.40 30.61 21.62
N LEU A 235 -17.32 30.37 22.37
CA LEU A 235 -16.03 29.97 21.81
C LEU A 235 -16.11 28.60 21.13
N MET A 236 -16.81 27.64 21.73
CA MET A 236 -16.99 26.30 21.19
C MET A 236 -17.81 26.34 19.90
N GLY A 237 -18.91 27.09 19.88
CA GLY A 237 -19.72 27.31 18.67
C GLY A 237 -18.94 27.99 17.55
N ALA A 238 -18.14 29.01 17.87
CA ALA A 238 -17.30 29.71 16.90
C ALA A 238 -16.12 28.84 16.40
N SER A 239 -15.70 27.85 17.17
CA SER A 239 -14.57 26.98 16.81
C SER A 239 -14.91 25.94 15.75
N GLY A 240 -16.18 25.62 15.50
CA GLY A 240 -16.59 24.50 14.64
C GLY A 240 -16.20 23.11 15.16
N PHE A 241 -15.53 23.03 16.32
CA PHE A 241 -14.96 21.80 16.86
C PHE A 241 -16.03 20.86 17.42
N GLU A 242 -17.18 21.38 17.84
CA GLU A 242 -18.28 20.56 18.39
C GLU A 242 -18.84 19.59 17.36
N GLU A 243 -19.01 20.04 16.12
CA GLU A 243 -19.50 19.20 15.03
C GLU A 243 -18.53 18.07 14.71
N LEU A 244 -17.23 18.39 14.67
CA LEU A 244 -16.17 17.41 14.49
C LEU A 244 -16.11 16.41 15.65
N GLU A 245 -16.16 16.88 16.91
CA GLU A 245 -16.08 16.01 18.07
C GLU A 245 -17.26 15.03 18.11
N ARG A 246 -18.46 15.52 17.78
CA ARG A 246 -19.66 14.68 17.64
C ARG A 246 -19.47 13.65 16.53
N TYR A 247 -19.02 14.08 15.35
CA TYR A 247 -18.78 13.17 14.23
C TYR A 247 -17.74 12.10 14.56
N VAL A 248 -16.61 12.48 15.17
CA VAL A 248 -15.55 11.54 15.57
C VAL A 248 -16.08 10.58 16.63
N ARG A 249 -16.85 11.05 17.62
CA ARG A 249 -17.44 10.20 18.66
C ARG A 249 -18.46 9.22 18.08
N ASP A 250 -19.33 9.66 17.18
CA ASP A 250 -20.33 8.82 16.52
C ASP A 250 -19.68 7.81 15.57
N LEU A 251 -18.62 8.22 14.86
CA LEU A 251 -17.85 7.33 13.99
C LEU A 251 -17.07 6.27 14.79
N LEU A 252 -16.63 6.64 16.00
CA LEU A 252 -15.87 5.81 16.92
C LEU A 252 -16.76 5.19 18.02
N ASP A 253 -18.07 5.10 17.80
CA ASP A 253 -18.94 4.29 18.63
C ASP A 253 -18.53 2.79 18.55
N GLU A 254 -19.10 1.94 19.40
CA GLU A 254 -18.70 0.53 19.48
C GLU A 254 -18.85 -0.18 18.12
N GLU A 255 -19.97 0.04 17.42
CA GLU A 255 -20.23 -0.57 16.11
C GLU A 255 -19.36 0.01 14.99
N GLY A 256 -19.13 1.33 15.01
CA GLY A 256 -18.31 2.07 14.06
C GLY A 256 -16.84 1.71 14.15
N ARG A 257 -16.28 1.60 15.37
CA ARG A 257 -14.91 1.11 15.60
C ARG A 257 -14.74 -0.30 15.07
N VAL A 258 -15.65 -1.19 15.44
CA VAL A 258 -15.71 -2.59 14.99
C VAL A 258 -15.72 -2.65 13.46
N ARG A 259 -16.64 -1.94 12.80
CA ARG A 259 -16.74 -1.92 11.34
C ARG A 259 -15.45 -1.40 10.68
N LEU A 260 -14.95 -0.25 11.10
CA LEU A 260 -13.75 0.36 10.52
C LEU A 260 -12.50 -0.50 10.73
N LYS A 261 -12.41 -1.18 11.87
CA LYS A 261 -11.31 -2.12 12.17
C LYS A 261 -11.29 -3.32 11.22
N LEU A 262 -12.45 -3.75 10.72
CA LEU A 262 -12.56 -4.80 9.69
C LEU A 262 -12.41 -4.26 8.28
N GLU A 263 -12.82 -3.02 8.01
CA GLU A 263 -12.64 -2.39 6.69
C GLU A 263 -11.17 -2.04 6.42
N SER A 264 -10.41 -1.68 7.46
CA SER A 264 -9.02 -1.25 7.36
C SER A 264 -8.08 -2.30 6.72
N PRO A 265 -8.09 -3.59 7.12
CA PRO A 265 -7.32 -4.62 6.45
C PRO A 265 -7.79 -4.88 5.01
N LEU A 266 -9.08 -4.76 4.73
CA LEU A 266 -9.62 -5.00 3.38
C LEU A 266 -9.02 -4.06 2.35
N GLY A 267 -8.88 -2.76 2.63
CA GLY A 267 -8.26 -1.82 1.70
C GLY A 267 -6.79 -2.15 1.38
N VAL A 268 -6.03 -2.59 2.40
CA VAL A 268 -4.64 -3.03 2.22
C VAL A 268 -4.58 -4.32 1.40
N VAL A 269 -5.44 -5.28 1.70
CA VAL A 269 -5.53 -6.55 0.98
C VAL A 269 -5.94 -6.32 -0.47
N GLU A 270 -6.90 -5.44 -0.72
CA GLU A 270 -7.41 -5.14 -2.06
C GLU A 270 -6.32 -4.53 -2.94
N GLU A 271 -5.53 -3.58 -2.42
CA GLU A 271 -4.39 -3.02 -3.14
C GLU A 271 -3.30 -4.07 -3.43
N LEU A 272 -2.96 -4.92 -2.45
CA LEU A 272 -2.00 -6.00 -2.66
C LEU A 272 -2.51 -7.00 -3.71
N VAL A 273 -3.76 -7.46 -3.59
CA VAL A 273 -4.38 -8.39 -4.53
C VAL A 273 -4.43 -7.78 -5.94
N ARG A 274 -4.77 -6.49 -6.07
CA ARG A 274 -4.77 -5.79 -7.35
C ARG A 274 -3.37 -5.76 -7.98
N ARG A 275 -2.36 -5.36 -7.20
CA ARG A 275 -0.96 -5.28 -7.65
C ARG A 275 -0.42 -6.63 -8.10
N TYR A 276 -0.62 -7.67 -7.28
CA TYR A 276 -0.12 -9.01 -7.58
C TYR A 276 -0.95 -9.74 -8.63
N GLY A 277 -2.25 -9.42 -8.75
CA GLY A 277 -3.07 -9.89 -9.85
C GLY A 277 -2.51 -9.43 -11.20
N LEU A 278 -2.20 -8.13 -11.33
CA LEU A 278 -1.56 -7.59 -12.53
C LEU A 278 -0.20 -8.26 -12.83
N ALA A 279 0.63 -8.48 -11.81
CA ALA A 279 1.91 -9.15 -11.98
C ALA A 279 1.78 -10.63 -12.38
N VAL A 280 0.75 -11.32 -11.89
CA VAL A 280 0.43 -12.71 -12.29
C VAL A 280 -0.01 -12.73 -13.75
N ASP A 281 -0.93 -11.84 -14.15
CA ASP A 281 -1.44 -11.78 -15.52
C ASP A 281 -0.30 -11.50 -16.53
N GLU A 282 0.63 -10.61 -16.19
CA GLU A 282 1.81 -10.34 -17.01
C GLU A 282 2.72 -11.57 -17.13
N ARG A 283 2.99 -12.27 -16.02
CA ARG A 283 3.80 -13.51 -16.04
C ARG A 283 3.14 -14.62 -16.85
N VAL A 284 1.81 -14.77 -16.75
CA VAL A 284 1.06 -15.76 -17.54
C VAL A 284 1.16 -15.44 -19.03
N SER A 285 0.96 -14.18 -19.42
CA SER A 285 1.09 -13.77 -20.81
C SER A 285 2.48 -14.04 -21.38
N LEU A 286 3.54 -13.77 -20.60
CA LEU A 286 4.92 -14.07 -21.02
C LEU A 286 5.14 -15.57 -21.21
N LEU A 287 4.66 -16.41 -20.28
CA LEU A 287 4.76 -17.86 -20.40
C LEU A 287 4.00 -18.41 -21.61
N GLU A 288 2.82 -17.88 -21.91
CA GLU A 288 2.06 -18.26 -23.11
C GLU A 288 2.84 -17.98 -24.40
N ASP A 289 3.55 -16.86 -24.46
CA ASP A 289 4.37 -16.50 -25.61
C ASP A 289 5.64 -17.36 -25.71
N ASP A 290 6.26 -17.71 -24.58
CA ASP A 290 7.39 -18.65 -24.53
C ASP A 290 7.00 -20.06 -24.98
N PHE A 291 5.79 -20.52 -24.62
CA PHE A 291 5.26 -21.81 -25.10
C PHE A 291 5.06 -21.79 -26.62
N LYS A 292 4.44 -20.74 -27.18
CA LYS A 292 4.29 -20.59 -28.63
C LYS A 292 5.64 -20.54 -29.34
N MET A 293 6.63 -19.86 -28.76
CA MET A 293 7.98 -19.81 -29.32
C MET A 293 8.63 -21.19 -29.32
N SER A 294 8.49 -21.96 -28.23
CA SER A 294 9.01 -23.32 -28.13
C SER A 294 8.37 -24.25 -29.15
N GLU A 295 7.06 -24.22 -29.32
CA GLU A 295 6.34 -25.01 -30.34
C GLU A 295 6.80 -24.66 -31.76
N ASN A 296 7.04 -23.38 -32.04
CA ASN A 296 7.57 -22.94 -33.33
C ASN A 296 8.99 -23.47 -33.58
N VAL A 297 9.87 -23.41 -32.58
CA VAL A 297 11.24 -23.93 -32.69
C VAL A 297 11.23 -25.44 -32.90
N GLU A 298 10.41 -26.18 -32.15
CA GLU A 298 10.27 -27.63 -32.30
C GLU A 298 9.77 -28.00 -33.71
N SER A 299 8.77 -27.27 -34.21
CA SER A 299 8.27 -27.45 -35.58
C SER A 299 9.35 -27.17 -36.64
N GLN A 300 10.18 -26.15 -36.45
CA GLN A 300 11.29 -25.84 -37.36
C GLN A 300 12.39 -26.90 -37.32
N LEU A 301 12.71 -27.43 -36.14
CA LEU A 301 13.72 -28.47 -36.00
C LEU A 301 13.29 -29.75 -36.71
N GLU A 302 12.01 -30.14 -36.64
CA GLU A 302 11.57 -31.34 -37.34
C GLU A 302 11.52 -31.16 -38.86
N LEU A 303 11.14 -29.98 -39.36
CA LEU A 303 11.27 -29.65 -40.79
C LEU A 303 12.74 -29.73 -41.25
N TYR A 304 13.65 -29.12 -40.48
CA TYR A 304 15.08 -29.14 -40.80
C TYR A 304 15.66 -30.56 -40.80
N LYS A 305 15.24 -31.40 -39.86
CA LYS A 305 15.66 -32.80 -39.75
C LYS A 305 15.12 -33.65 -40.90
N GLU A 306 13.88 -33.42 -41.35
CA GLU A 306 13.33 -34.07 -42.53
C GLU A 306 14.11 -33.68 -43.80
N ASP A 307 14.40 -32.39 -43.97
CA ASP A 307 15.18 -31.89 -45.10
C ASP A 307 16.61 -32.45 -45.09
N MET A 308 17.28 -32.45 -43.94
CA MET A 308 18.62 -33.02 -43.80
C MET A 308 18.65 -34.52 -44.11
N LYS A 309 17.60 -35.27 -43.72
CA LYS A 309 17.49 -36.70 -44.02
C LYS A 309 17.33 -36.92 -45.53
N ARG A 310 16.48 -36.14 -46.19
CA ARG A 310 16.30 -36.20 -47.66
C ARG A 310 17.59 -35.90 -48.40
N ASP A 311 18.29 -34.83 -47.99
CA ASP A 311 19.58 -34.46 -48.59
C ASP A 311 20.64 -35.54 -48.40
N PHE A 312 20.70 -36.16 -47.21
CA PHE A 312 21.63 -37.25 -46.94
C PHE A 312 21.33 -38.48 -47.82
N GLU A 313 20.06 -38.88 -47.93
CA GLU A 313 19.63 -40.01 -48.79
C GLU A 313 19.97 -39.74 -50.27
N ALA A 314 19.77 -38.51 -50.75
CA ALA A 314 20.13 -38.11 -52.10
C ALA A 314 21.65 -38.20 -52.33
N ARG A 315 22.46 -37.70 -51.40
CA ARG A 315 23.94 -37.77 -51.48
C ARG A 315 24.46 -39.21 -51.43
N MET A 316 23.88 -40.06 -50.59
CA MET A 316 24.24 -41.48 -50.54
C MET A 316 23.95 -42.17 -51.87
N SER A 317 22.80 -41.87 -52.48
CA SER A 317 22.44 -42.40 -53.80
C SER A 317 23.42 -41.94 -54.90
N GLU A 318 23.91 -40.71 -54.85
CA GLU A 318 24.97 -40.23 -55.74
C GLU A 318 26.27 -41.03 -55.57
N ILE A 319 26.69 -41.28 -54.33
CA ILE A 319 27.90 -42.06 -54.02
C ILE A 319 27.75 -43.52 -54.50
N GLU A 320 26.60 -44.14 -54.25
CA GLU A 320 26.31 -45.51 -54.71
C GLU A 320 26.41 -45.63 -56.23
N ASN A 321 25.87 -44.66 -56.97
CA ASN A 321 26.00 -44.62 -58.42
C ASN A 321 27.46 -44.49 -58.89
N ILE A 322 28.28 -43.70 -58.20
CA ILE A 322 29.72 -43.58 -58.51
C ILE A 322 30.43 -44.91 -58.28
N ILE A 323 30.17 -45.57 -57.15
CA ILE A 323 30.76 -46.88 -56.82
C ILE A 323 30.33 -47.93 -57.83
N LEU A 324 29.05 -47.97 -58.20
CA LEU A 324 28.53 -48.88 -59.24
C LEU A 324 29.28 -48.67 -60.56
N THR A 325 29.39 -47.43 -61.01
CA THR A 325 30.13 -47.08 -62.23
C THR A 325 31.61 -47.46 -62.14
N MET A 326 32.24 -47.32 -60.97
CA MET A 326 33.62 -47.75 -60.75
C MET A 326 33.78 -49.27 -60.82
N ASN A 327 32.84 -50.03 -60.26
CA ASN A 327 32.83 -51.50 -60.33
C ASN A 327 32.64 -51.97 -61.77
N GLU A 328 31.67 -51.41 -62.51
CA GLU A 328 31.44 -51.74 -63.92
C GLU A 328 32.71 -51.51 -64.76
N ARG A 329 33.38 -50.37 -64.57
CA ARG A 329 34.67 -50.09 -65.23
C ARG A 329 35.78 -51.05 -64.81
N GLY A 330 35.78 -51.50 -63.56
CA GLY A 330 36.71 -52.49 -63.04
C GLY A 330 36.50 -53.85 -63.71
N ASP A 331 35.25 -54.29 -63.78
CA ASP A 331 34.85 -55.55 -64.44
C ASP A 331 35.21 -55.52 -65.93
N GLU A 332 34.90 -54.42 -66.64
CA GLU A 332 35.32 -54.23 -68.04
C GLU A 332 36.84 -54.32 -68.18
N TRP A 333 37.60 -53.64 -67.31
CA TRP A 333 39.07 -53.70 -67.32
C TRP A 333 39.57 -55.13 -67.07
N PHE A 334 38.96 -55.88 -66.16
CA PHE A 334 39.31 -57.28 -65.89
C PHE A 334 38.99 -58.19 -67.08
N GLU A 335 37.84 -58.02 -67.74
CA GLU A 335 37.48 -58.79 -68.95
C GLU A 335 38.39 -58.49 -70.15
N GLU A 336 38.85 -57.25 -70.28
CA GLU A 336 39.79 -56.83 -71.33
C GLU A 336 41.21 -57.33 -71.06
N ASN A 337 41.69 -57.26 -69.81
CA ASN A 337 43.10 -57.48 -69.48
C ASN A 337 43.42 -58.85 -68.87
N ILE A 338 42.46 -59.50 -68.18
CA ILE A 338 42.63 -60.82 -67.55
C ILE A 338 41.69 -61.83 -68.21
N ARG A 339 42.06 -62.26 -69.42
CA ARG A 339 41.45 -63.44 -70.05
C ARG A 339 42.18 -64.70 -69.60
N LEU A 340 41.44 -65.75 -69.25
CA LEU A 340 41.96 -67.12 -69.02
C LEU A 340 42.81 -67.65 -70.18
N ALA A 341 42.77 -67.02 -71.35
CA ALA A 341 43.63 -67.30 -72.50
C ALA A 341 45.10 -66.87 -72.33
N ASN A 342 45.42 -65.92 -71.44
CA ASN A 342 46.77 -65.36 -71.30
C ASN A 342 47.52 -65.82 -70.03
N VAL A 343 47.02 -66.82 -69.32
CA VAL A 343 47.67 -67.37 -68.10
C VAL A 343 49.07 -67.95 -68.40
N ARG A 344 49.40 -68.23 -69.67
CA ARG A 344 50.75 -68.66 -70.08
C ARG A 344 51.79 -67.54 -70.20
N GLU A 345 51.40 -66.26 -70.12
CA GLU A 345 52.35 -65.13 -70.15
C GLU A 345 52.59 -64.49 -68.76
N LEU A 346 51.95 -65.01 -67.71
CA LEU A 346 52.01 -64.47 -66.33
C LEU A 346 52.74 -65.39 -65.33
N ILE A 347 53.41 -66.44 -65.81
CA ILE A 347 54.45 -67.22 -65.10
C ILE A 347 55.71 -67.13 -65.94
#